data_AF-A0AAV9AJJ5-F1
#
_entry.id   AF-A0AAV9AJJ5-F1
#
_cell.length_a   1.000
_cell.length_b   1.000
_cell.length_c   1.000
_cell.angle_alpha   90.00
_cell.angle_beta   90.00
_cell.angle_gamma   90.00
#
_symmetry.space_group_name_H-M   'P 1'
#
loop_
_entity.id
_entity.type
_entity.pdbx_description
1 polymer ?
#
loop_
_entity_poly.entity_id
_entity_poly.type
_entity_poly.pdbx_seq_one_letter_code
_entity_poly.pdbx_strand_id
1 'polypeptide(L)'
;MSELKRMVKWVGKRASNNGWTSKQKKLVEEQTTKREEYHLTPKDGQLRTQTMLLNGSPLKLTLDGDIPALDPVLVSEGAPLGK
;
A
#
# COMPACT_ATOMS: atom_id res chain seq x y z
N MET A 1 -33.59 52.84 -3.39
CA MET A 1 -33.24 51.61 -2.64
C MET A 1 -33.42 50.41 -3.53
N SER A 2 -32.34 49.80 -4.02
CA SER A 2 -32.17 48.35 -4.15
C SER A 2 -30.77 48.06 -4.71
N GLU A 3 -29.99 47.32 -3.94
CA GLU A 3 -28.66 46.85 -4.31
C GLU A 3 -28.78 45.58 -5.18
N LEU A 4 -28.07 45.56 -6.31
CA LEU A 4 -27.87 44.34 -7.09
C LEU A 4 -26.81 43.47 -6.39
N LYS A 5 -27.27 42.41 -5.70
CA LYS A 5 -26.39 41.42 -5.07
C LYS A 5 -25.59 40.67 -6.14
N ARG A 6 -24.34 41.10 -6.35
CA ARG A 6 -23.39 40.39 -7.23
C ARG A 6 -23.07 39.02 -6.61
N MET A 7 -23.59 37.97 -7.22
CA MET A 7 -23.25 36.59 -6.88
C MET A 7 -21.88 36.27 -7.48
N VAL A 8 -20.83 36.31 -6.65
CA VAL A 8 -19.48 35.90 -7.07
C VAL A 8 -19.46 34.38 -7.10
N LYS A 9 -19.50 33.81 -8.31
CA LYS A 9 -19.20 32.38 -8.53
C LYS A 9 -17.69 32.23 -8.51
N TRP A 10 -17.16 31.67 -7.42
CA TRP A 10 -15.76 31.28 -7.30
C TRP A 10 -15.46 30.17 -8.32
N VAL A 11 -14.74 30.48 -9.41
CA VAL A 11 -14.11 29.47 -10.28
C VAL A 11 -12.70 29.23 -9.77
N GLY A 12 -12.56 28.22 -8.92
CA GLY A 12 -11.27 27.74 -8.43
C GLY A 12 -10.76 26.66 -9.37
N LYS A 13 -10.12 27.04 -10.48
CA LYS A 13 -9.24 26.11 -11.22
C LYS A 13 -7.90 26.79 -11.48
N ARG A 14 -7.08 26.89 -10.43
CA ARG A 14 -5.64 26.96 -10.63
C ARG A 14 -5.20 25.52 -10.91
N ALA A 15 -5.15 25.16 -12.20
CA ALA A 15 -4.58 23.90 -12.62
C ALA A 15 -3.14 23.85 -12.10
N SER A 16 -2.82 22.79 -11.36
CA SER A 16 -1.46 22.41 -11.03
C SER A 16 -0.66 22.42 -12.35
N ASN A 17 0.49 23.07 -12.33
CA ASN A 17 1.41 23.36 -13.43
C ASN A 17 2.06 22.12 -14.07
N ASN A 18 1.66 20.90 -13.70
CA ASN A 18 1.83 19.72 -14.52
C ASN A 18 0.45 19.32 -15.05
N GLY A 19 0.26 19.24 -16.37
CA GLY A 19 -1.04 18.94 -17.01
C GLY A 19 -1.61 17.54 -16.72
N TRP A 20 -1.27 16.93 -15.58
CA TRP A 20 -1.78 15.65 -15.13
C TRP A 20 -3.11 15.83 -14.42
N THR A 21 -4.10 15.07 -14.87
CA THR A 21 -5.37 14.93 -14.16
C THR A 21 -5.17 14.19 -12.84
N SER A 22 -6.07 14.40 -11.87
CA SER A 22 -6.06 13.66 -10.60
C SER A 22 -6.11 12.14 -10.80
N LYS A 23 -6.75 11.69 -11.88
CA LYS A 23 -6.80 10.28 -12.29
C LYS A 23 -5.42 9.77 -12.71
N GLN A 24 -4.67 10.56 -13.48
CA GLN A 24 -3.30 10.21 -13.89
C GLN A 24 -2.34 10.21 -12.70
N LYS A 25 -2.43 11.19 -11.79
CA LYS A 25 -1.62 11.19 -10.55
C LYS A 25 -1.89 9.94 -9.71
N LYS A 26 -3.16 9.60 -9.49
CA LYS A 26 -3.54 8.42 -8.71
C LYS A 26 -3.04 7.10 -9.30
N LEU A 27 -3.12 6.94 -10.62
CA LEU A 27 -2.64 5.72 -11.30
C LEU A 27 -1.11 5.57 -11.22
N VAL A 28 -0.37 6.67 -11.36
CA VAL A 28 1.09 6.66 -11.20
C VAL A 28 1.44 6.34 -9.74
N GLU A 29 0.80 7.00 -8.78
CA GLU A 29 1.02 6.77 -7.35
C GLU A 29 0.72 5.31 -6.94
N GLU A 30 -0.43 4.76 -7.35
CA GLU A 30 -0.78 3.34 -7.13
C GLU A 30 0.22 2.35 -7.76
N GLN A 31 0.87 2.73 -8.86
CA GLN A 31 1.92 1.91 -9.49
C GLN A 31 3.28 2.08 -8.82
N THR A 32 3.58 3.27 -8.28
CA THR A 32 4.91 3.59 -7.73
C THR A 32 5.05 3.32 -6.24
N THR A 33 3.97 3.29 -5.47
CA THR A 33 4.05 3.11 -4.01
C THR A 33 3.39 1.80 -3.58
N LYS A 34 4.22 0.76 -3.46
CA LYS A 34 3.84 -0.52 -2.87
C LYS A 34 4.65 -0.77 -1.61
N ARG A 35 3.97 -1.20 -0.56
CA ARG A 35 4.56 -1.75 0.66
C ARG A 35 4.91 -3.21 0.44
N GLU A 36 6.02 -3.62 1.01
CA GLU A 36 6.38 -5.03 1.16
C GLU A 36 5.85 -5.54 2.50
N GLU A 37 4.92 -6.49 2.47
CA GLU A 37 4.32 -7.05 3.66
C GLU A 37 4.83 -8.49 3.92
N TYR A 38 5.27 -8.71 5.16
CA TYR A 38 5.86 -9.96 5.63
C TYR A 38 5.03 -10.48 6.81
N HIS A 39 4.09 -11.37 6.54
CA HIS A 39 3.19 -11.91 7.58
C HIS A 39 3.74 -13.22 8.14
N LEU A 40 3.92 -13.26 9.46
CA LEU A 40 4.36 -14.45 10.18
C LEU A 40 3.17 -15.13 10.86
N THR A 41 2.96 -16.40 10.54
CA THR A 41 1.94 -17.24 11.21
C THR A 41 2.58 -18.51 11.77
N PRO A 42 2.08 -19.05 12.90
CA PRO A 42 2.53 -20.35 13.37
C PRO A 42 2.14 -21.43 12.37
N LYS A 43 3.01 -22.42 12.18
CA LYS A 43 2.65 -23.58 11.37
C LYS A 43 1.42 -24.27 11.96
N ASP A 44 0.49 -24.69 11.10
CA ASP A 44 -0.74 -25.40 11.50
C ASP A 44 -1.63 -24.62 12.49
N GLY A 45 -1.43 -23.29 12.63
CA GLY A 45 -2.18 -22.43 13.56
C GLY A 45 -1.86 -22.66 15.05
N GLN A 46 -0.85 -23.48 15.37
CA GLN A 46 -0.52 -23.81 16.75
C GLN A 46 0.57 -22.85 17.28
N LEU A 47 0.21 -21.96 18.22
CA LEU A 47 1.12 -20.93 18.76
C LEU A 47 2.43 -21.47 19.37
N ARG A 48 2.48 -22.75 19.75
CA ARG A 48 3.66 -23.38 20.36
C ARG A 48 4.58 -24.05 19.32
N THR A 49 4.27 -24.01 18.03
CA THR A 49 5.14 -24.59 17.02
C THR A 49 6.44 -23.82 16.91
N GLN A 50 7.54 -24.54 16.77
CA GLN A 50 8.85 -23.95 16.53
C GLN A 50 9.00 -23.39 15.11
N THR A 51 8.21 -23.88 14.16
CA THR A 51 8.23 -23.41 12.77
C THR A 51 7.22 -22.29 12.55
N MET A 52 7.71 -21.15 12.06
CA MET A 52 6.87 -20.06 11.55
C MET A 52 6.74 -20.19 10.02
N LEU A 53 5.64 -19.68 9.50
CA LEU A 53 5.40 -19.51 8.07
C LEU A 53 5.52 -18.03 7.73
N LEU A 54 6.32 -17.68 6.72
CA LEU A 54 6.32 -16.38 6.09
C LEU A 54 5.38 -16.40 4.91
N ASN A 55 4.32 -15.59 4.94
CA ASN A 55 3.35 -15.49 3.86
C ASN A 55 2.79 -16.87 3.41
N GLY A 56 2.70 -17.82 4.34
CA GLY A 56 2.23 -19.20 4.11
C GLY A 56 3.34 -20.23 3.85
N SER A 57 4.59 -19.81 3.61
CA SER A 57 5.73 -20.69 3.35
C SER A 57 6.58 -20.92 4.60
N PRO A 58 7.01 -22.16 4.93
CA PRO A 58 7.84 -22.41 6.11
C PRO A 58 9.16 -21.65 6.07
N LEU A 59 9.42 -20.87 7.12
CA LEU A 59 10.68 -20.17 7.29
C LEU A 59 11.70 -21.14 7.88
N LYS A 60 12.54 -21.72 7.02
CA LYS A 60 13.57 -22.69 7.38
C LYS A 60 14.88 -22.30 6.71
N LEU A 61 15.98 -22.52 7.41
CA LEU A 61 17.32 -22.36 6.83
C LEU A 61 17.47 -23.23 5.58
N THR A 62 18.34 -22.81 4.67
CA THR A 62 18.74 -23.63 3.53
C THR A 62 19.47 -24.89 4.03
N LEU A 63 19.73 -25.83 3.12
CA LEU A 63 20.52 -27.03 3.44
C LEU A 63 21.90 -26.67 4.02
N ASP A 64 22.49 -25.58 3.55
CA ASP A 64 23.80 -25.09 3.98
C ASP A 64 23.73 -24.23 5.26
N GLY A 65 22.52 -24.01 5.80
CA GLY A 65 22.29 -23.24 7.01
C GLY A 65 22.13 -21.74 6.80
N ASP A 66 22.02 -21.28 5.55
CA ASP A 66 21.83 -19.87 5.23
C ASP A 66 20.39 -19.40 5.55
N ILE A 67 20.26 -18.09 5.72
CA ILE A 67 18.94 -17.44 5.84
C ILE A 67 18.20 -17.62 4.50
N PRO A 68 16.97 -18.16 4.50
CA PRO A 68 16.20 -18.34 3.27
C PRO A 68 15.79 -16.98 2.68
N ALA A 69 15.40 -16.97 1.41
CA ALA A 69 14.77 -15.81 0.81
C ALA A 69 13.54 -15.39 1.62
N LEU A 70 13.42 -14.08 1.86
CA LEU A 70 12.25 -13.49 2.52
C LEU A 70 11.41 -12.84 1.43
N ASP A 71 10.43 -13.59 0.92
CA ASP A 71 9.59 -13.11 -0.18
C ASP A 71 8.41 -12.27 0.35
N PRO A 72 8.30 -10.99 -0.04
CA PRO A 72 7.19 -10.14 0.38
C PRO A 72 5.91 -10.40 -0.41
N VAL A 73 4.79 -9.98 0.17
CA VAL A 73 3.59 -9.64 -0.59
C VAL A 73 3.61 -8.15 -0.90
N LEU A 74 3.49 -7.78 -2.18
CA LEU A 74 3.43 -6.39 -2.59
C LEU A 74 2.01 -5.85 -2.46
N VAL A 75 1.81 -4.88 -1.58
CA VAL A 75 0.51 -4.29 -1.26
C VAL A 75 0.52 -2.80 -1.57
N SER A 76 -0.55 -2.25 -2.13
CA SER A 76 -0.65 -0.80 -2.36
C SER A 76 -0.62 -0.04 -1.04
N GLU A 77 0.08 1.09 -0.95
CA GLU A 77 0.13 1.91 0.27
C GLU A 77 -1.24 2.35 0.79
N GLY A 78 -2.20 2.57 -0.12
CA GLY A 78 -3.56 2.97 0.24
C GLY A 78 -4.43 1.83 0.78
N ALA A 79 -3.96 0.58 0.71
CA ALA A 79 -4.69 -0.55 1.27
C ALA A 79 -4.53 -0.60 2.80
N PRO A 80 -5.53 -1.14 3.53
CA PRO A 80 -5.37 -1.48 4.94
C PRO A 80 -4.13 -2.35 5.17
N LEU A 81 -3.53 -2.25 6.34
CA LEU A 81 -2.49 -3.19 6.75
C LEU A 81 -3.10 -4.60 6.92
N GLY A 82 -2.30 -5.63 6.63
CA GLY A 82 -2.67 -7.02 6.89
C GLY A 82 -3.12 -7.28 8.33
N LYS A 83 -3.88 -8.36 8.50
CA LYS A 83 -4.48 -8.79 9.79
C LYS A 83 -3.47 -9.51 10.67
#